data_AF-A0A651GU17-F1
#
_entry.id   AF-A0A651GU17-F1
#
_cell.length_a   1.000
_cell.length_b   1.000
_cell.length_c   1.000
_cell.angle_alpha   90.00
_cell.angle_beta   90.00
_cell.angle_gamma   90.00
#
_symmetry.space_group_name_H-M   'P 1'
#
loop_
_entity.id
_entity.type
_entity.pdbx_description
1 polymer ?
#
loop_
_entity_poly.entity_id
_entity_poly.type
_entity_poly.pdbx_seq_one_letter_code
_entity_poly.pdbx_strand_id
1 'polypeptide(L)'
;MSCELYVYAFVEAPFDLCIRLLAENASQVLQHATDESAEQARVLSRPLEVEVGGFSVSHDVVIEIGEFEPRQLTSAVVPLRWQAETGRLLFPTMEAELEVSALVFDPPLTQVALCGRYEPPMGVIGAGADRLALHKLAQATVHRFLHEVADQLRRLVEAIPEDERLWSPPPG
;
A
#
# COMPACT_ATOMS: atom_id res chain seq x y z
N MET A 1 6.98 -17.16 11.99
CA MET A 1 7.31 -15.79 12.45
C MET A 1 7.02 -14.84 11.30
N SER A 2 5.89 -14.14 11.40
CA SER A 2 5.48 -13.11 10.46
C SER A 2 6.41 -11.89 10.57
N CYS A 3 6.57 -11.17 9.49
CA CYS A 3 7.23 -9.87 9.49
C CYS A 3 6.15 -8.80 9.39
N GLU A 4 6.25 -7.77 10.24
CA GLU A 4 5.37 -6.61 10.21
C GLU A 4 6.00 -5.51 9.36
N LEU A 5 5.16 -4.82 8.59
CA LEU A 5 5.52 -3.66 7.79
C LEU A 5 4.59 -2.51 8.19
N TYR A 6 5.18 -1.36 8.46
CA TYR A 6 4.46 -0.12 8.70
C TYR A 6 5.09 0.98 7.86
N VAL A 7 4.32 1.53 6.93
CA VAL A 7 4.72 2.70 6.13
C VAL A 7 3.60 3.72 6.19
N TYR A 8 3.94 5.00 6.13
CA TYR A 8 2.97 6.08 6.09
C TYR A 8 3.41 7.18 5.11
N ALA A 9 2.43 7.90 4.59
CA ALA A 9 2.59 9.12 3.81
C ALA A 9 1.51 10.13 4.22
N PHE A 10 1.65 11.38 3.77
CA PHE A 10 0.70 12.45 4.09
C PHE A 10 0.07 13.06 2.85
N VAL A 11 -1.17 13.50 2.97
CA VAL A 11 -1.92 14.26 1.96
C VAL A 11 -2.42 15.53 2.64
N GLU A 12 -2.06 16.70 2.09
CA GLU A 12 -2.48 18.02 2.58
C GLU A 12 -3.93 18.30 2.16
N ALA A 13 -4.86 17.56 2.76
CA ALA A 13 -6.28 17.67 2.49
C ALA A 13 -7.11 17.14 3.67
N PRO A 14 -8.38 17.56 3.81
CA PRO A 14 -9.30 17.02 4.80
C PRO A 14 -9.52 15.50 4.64
N PHE A 15 -9.71 14.81 5.76
CA PHE A 15 -9.89 13.36 5.81
C PHE A 15 -11.13 12.89 5.01
N ASP A 16 -12.24 13.59 5.15
CA ASP A 16 -13.51 13.29 4.48
C ASP A 16 -13.38 13.41 2.96
N LEU A 17 -12.59 14.38 2.48
CA LEU A 17 -12.25 14.52 1.07
C LEU A 17 -11.39 13.35 0.59
N CYS A 18 -10.34 13.00 1.34
CA CYS A 18 -9.45 11.88 0.99
C CYS A 18 -10.20 10.55 0.92
N ILE A 19 -11.06 10.27 1.89
CA ILE A 19 -11.87 9.04 1.91
C ILE A 19 -12.83 8.98 0.74
N ARG A 20 -13.54 10.07 0.46
CA ARG A 20 -14.47 10.14 -0.67
C ARG A 20 -13.75 9.87 -1.99
N LEU A 21 -12.63 10.55 -2.24
CA LEU A 21 -11.86 10.37 -3.46
C LEU A 21 -11.28 8.96 -3.56
N LEU A 22 -10.78 8.39 -2.46
CA LEU A 22 -10.28 7.02 -2.46
C LEU A 22 -11.42 6.03 -2.74
N ALA A 23 -12.60 6.21 -2.14
CA ALA A 23 -13.75 5.32 -2.35
C ALA A 23 -14.28 5.40 -3.79
N GLU A 24 -14.35 6.59 -4.38
CA GLU A 24 -14.80 6.81 -5.76
C GLU A 24 -13.81 6.27 -6.80
N ASN A 25 -12.51 6.25 -6.47
CA ASN A 25 -11.43 5.89 -7.40
C ASN A 25 -10.65 4.65 -6.97
N ALA A 26 -11.16 3.84 -6.05
CA ALA A 26 -10.42 2.79 -5.34
C ALA A 26 -9.70 1.83 -6.30
N SER A 27 -10.43 1.30 -7.28
CA SER A 27 -9.88 0.37 -8.26
C SER A 27 -8.75 1.00 -9.07
N GLN A 28 -8.92 2.23 -9.55
CA GLN A 28 -7.90 2.90 -10.37
C GLN A 28 -6.65 3.25 -9.55
N VAL A 29 -6.82 3.85 -8.37
CA VAL A 29 -5.72 4.28 -7.49
C VAL A 29 -4.91 3.08 -7.04
N LEU A 30 -5.59 2.03 -6.54
CA LEU A 30 -4.93 0.86 -5.99
C LEU A 30 -4.30 -0.01 -7.10
N GLN A 31 -4.94 -0.16 -8.26
CA GLN A 31 -4.33 -0.88 -9.39
C GLN A 31 -3.08 -0.17 -9.89
N HIS A 32 -3.13 1.15 -10.08
CA HIS A 32 -1.95 1.91 -10.52
C HIS A 32 -0.78 1.78 -9.54
N ALA A 33 -1.04 1.92 -8.24
CA ALA A 33 -0.02 1.73 -7.22
C ALA A 33 0.53 0.30 -7.20
N THR A 34 -0.32 -0.70 -7.49
CA THR A 34 0.09 -2.11 -7.64
C THR A 34 1.09 -2.25 -8.77
N ASP A 35 0.74 -1.79 -9.96
CA ASP A 35 1.53 -1.94 -11.17
C ASP A 35 2.91 -1.28 -11.01
N GLU A 36 2.95 -0.06 -10.46
CA GLU A 36 4.19 0.68 -10.18
C GLU A 36 5.07 -0.04 -9.15
N SER A 37 4.47 -0.61 -8.10
CA SER A 37 5.20 -1.36 -7.08
C SER A 37 5.73 -2.70 -7.61
N ALA A 38 4.98 -3.36 -8.49
CA ALA A 38 5.36 -4.63 -9.11
C ALA A 38 6.53 -4.44 -10.09
N GLU A 39 6.51 -3.37 -10.90
CA GLU A 39 7.61 -3.04 -11.78
C GLU A 39 8.88 -2.71 -10.98
N GLN A 40 8.77 -1.94 -9.89
CA GLN A 40 9.91 -1.69 -9.02
C GLN A 40 10.45 -2.99 -8.41
N ALA A 41 9.57 -3.88 -7.96
CA ALA A 41 9.97 -5.18 -7.41
C ALA A 41 10.75 -6.01 -8.44
N ARG A 42 10.32 -6.02 -9.72
CA ARG A 42 11.03 -6.68 -10.83
C ARG A 42 12.45 -6.15 -10.98
N VAL A 43 12.61 -4.83 -10.94
CA VAL A 43 13.93 -4.20 -11.08
C VAL A 43 14.83 -4.55 -9.89
N LEU A 44 14.31 -4.48 -8.67
CA LEU A 44 15.07 -4.68 -7.44
C LEU A 44 15.43 -6.15 -7.17
N SER A 45 14.65 -7.11 -7.67
CA SER A 45 14.90 -8.54 -7.47
C SER A 45 15.90 -9.13 -8.46
N ARG A 46 16.22 -8.47 -9.58
CA ARG A 46 17.15 -8.98 -10.61
C ARG A 46 18.47 -9.51 -10.04
N PRO A 47 19.12 -8.85 -9.07
CA PRO A 47 20.34 -9.39 -8.44
C PRO A 47 20.09 -10.66 -7.61
N LEU A 48 18.87 -10.88 -7.11
CA LEU A 48 18.49 -12.03 -6.28
C LEU A 48 18.15 -13.27 -7.13
N GLU A 49 17.76 -13.09 -8.40
CA GLU A 49 17.39 -14.18 -9.31
C GLU A 49 18.57 -15.10 -9.68
N VAL A 50 19.81 -14.64 -9.50
CA VAL A 50 21.01 -15.38 -9.92
C VAL A 50 21.66 -16.18 -8.78
N GLU A 51 21.27 -15.98 -7.51
CA GLU A 51 22.00 -16.60 -6.40
C GLU A 51 21.14 -16.89 -5.16
N VAL A 52 19.98 -17.56 -5.30
CA VAL A 52 19.32 -18.27 -4.18
C VAL A 52 18.68 -19.57 -4.65
N GLY A 53 19.41 -20.69 -4.55
CA GLY A 53 18.84 -22.04 -4.54
C GLY A 53 17.97 -22.49 -5.73
N GLY A 54 17.95 -21.77 -6.85
CA GLY A 54 17.13 -22.09 -8.03
C GLY A 54 15.66 -21.63 -7.97
N PHE A 55 15.31 -20.68 -7.10
CA PHE A 55 13.96 -20.11 -7.02
C PHE A 55 13.91 -18.69 -7.61
N SER A 56 12.93 -18.41 -8.49
CA SER A 56 12.68 -17.08 -9.09
C SER A 56 11.60 -16.27 -8.35
N VAL A 57 11.90 -15.03 -7.93
CA VAL A 57 10.89 -14.14 -7.34
C VAL A 57 9.78 -13.89 -8.34
N SER A 58 8.52 -14.14 -7.97
CA SER A 58 7.37 -13.80 -8.80
C SER A 58 6.94 -12.38 -8.53
N HIS A 59 6.63 -11.63 -9.58
CA HIS A 59 6.20 -10.23 -9.49
C HIS A 59 4.77 -10.02 -9.98
N ASP A 60 4.10 -11.09 -10.38
CA ASP A 60 2.67 -11.05 -10.71
C ASP A 60 1.90 -11.17 -9.40
N VAL A 61 1.46 -10.00 -8.90
CA VAL A 61 0.74 -9.87 -7.64
C VAL A 61 -0.67 -9.37 -7.94
N VAL A 62 -1.66 -10.08 -7.40
CA VAL A 62 -3.05 -9.66 -7.40
C VAL A 62 -3.35 -9.01 -6.05
N ILE A 63 -3.94 -7.80 -6.06
CA ILE A 63 -4.51 -7.18 -4.87
C ILE A 63 -6.00 -7.48 -4.81
N GLU A 64 -6.42 -8.11 -3.73
CA GLU A 64 -7.81 -8.16 -3.32
C GLU A 64 -8.07 -6.98 -2.38
N ILE A 65 -9.08 -6.17 -2.71
CA ILE A 65 -9.48 -4.99 -1.96
C ILE A 65 -10.75 -5.34 -1.19
N GLY A 66 -10.69 -5.21 0.13
CA GLY A 66 -11.84 -5.39 1.00
C GLY A 66 -12.78 -4.19 1.00
N GLU A 67 -13.84 -4.27 1.78
CA GLU A 67 -14.77 -3.16 1.96
C GLU A 67 -14.16 -2.07 2.85
N PHE A 68 -14.56 -0.81 2.64
CA PHE A 68 -14.19 0.29 3.52
C PHE A 68 -14.85 0.12 4.89
N GLU A 69 -14.02 0.11 5.93
CA GLU A 69 -14.44 -0.02 7.33
C GLU A 69 -14.16 1.28 8.09
N PRO A 70 -15.18 2.06 8.49
CA PRO A 70 -14.99 3.15 9.43
C PRO A 70 -14.46 2.62 10.77
N ARG A 71 -13.34 3.14 11.26
CA ARG A 71 -12.79 2.79 12.57
C ARG A 71 -13.22 3.80 13.63
N GLN A 72 -13.11 5.08 13.32
CA GLN A 72 -13.46 6.20 14.18
C GLN A 72 -14.08 7.34 13.34
N LEU A 73 -14.46 8.45 13.98
CA LEU A 73 -15.04 9.60 13.28
C LEU A 73 -14.13 10.16 12.18
N THR A 74 -12.81 10.08 12.38
CA THR A 74 -11.79 10.63 11.48
C THR A 74 -10.71 9.60 11.11
N SER A 75 -11.07 8.32 11.09
CA SER A 75 -10.21 7.23 10.62
C SER A 75 -11.06 6.11 9.98
N ALA A 76 -10.60 5.61 8.84
CA ALA A 76 -11.16 4.44 8.18
C ALA A 76 -10.05 3.53 7.67
N VAL A 77 -10.39 2.25 7.51
CA VAL A 77 -9.48 1.20 7.07
C VAL A 77 -10.05 0.52 5.83
N VAL A 78 -9.16 0.19 4.89
CA VAL A 78 -9.43 -0.71 3.77
C VAL A 78 -8.56 -1.95 3.93
N PRO A 79 -9.13 -3.13 4.21
CA PRO A 79 -8.38 -4.37 4.19
C PRO A 79 -7.84 -4.65 2.78
N LEU A 80 -6.57 -5.00 2.67
CA LEU A 80 -5.90 -5.37 1.44
C LEU A 80 -5.30 -6.76 1.60
N ARG A 81 -5.35 -7.55 0.54
CA ARG A 81 -4.65 -8.83 0.48
C ARG A 81 -3.90 -8.96 -0.83
N TRP A 82 -2.59 -9.17 -0.73
CA TRP A 82 -1.74 -9.48 -1.88
C TRP A 82 -1.55 -10.98 -1.99
N GLN A 83 -1.78 -11.52 -3.17
CA GLN A 83 -1.51 -12.92 -3.49
C GLN A 83 -0.67 -13.02 -4.76
N ALA A 84 0.27 -13.97 -4.80
CA ALA A 84 0.96 -14.31 -6.03
C ALA A 84 -0.04 -14.92 -7.03
N GLU A 85 0.10 -14.60 -8.32
CA GLU A 85 -0.67 -15.27 -9.36
C GLU A 85 -0.40 -16.78 -9.36
N THR A 86 -1.45 -17.58 -9.58
CA THR A 86 -1.40 -19.04 -9.44
C THR A 86 -0.23 -19.66 -10.23
N GLY A 87 0.58 -20.49 -9.55
CA GLY A 87 1.69 -21.21 -10.17
C GLY A 87 3.06 -20.53 -10.09
N ARG A 88 3.18 -19.39 -9.38
CA ARG A 88 4.46 -18.72 -9.15
C ARG A 88 4.77 -18.61 -7.66
N LEU A 89 5.95 -19.07 -7.24
CA LEU A 89 6.20 -19.56 -5.88
C LEU A 89 6.80 -18.55 -4.87
N LEU A 90 6.97 -17.26 -5.17
CA LEU A 90 7.87 -16.45 -4.35
C LEU A 90 7.43 -15.05 -3.91
N PHE A 91 6.20 -14.62 -4.14
CA PHE A 91 5.69 -13.48 -3.35
C PHE A 91 4.87 -14.02 -2.16
N PRO A 92 5.28 -13.73 -0.92
CA PRO A 92 4.52 -14.15 0.25
C PRO A 92 3.15 -13.47 0.22
N THR A 93 2.10 -14.23 0.55
CA THR A 93 0.78 -13.65 0.80
C THR A 93 0.93 -12.61 1.90
N MET A 94 0.44 -11.40 1.65
CA MET A 94 0.45 -10.31 2.62
C MET A 94 -0.99 -9.90 2.88
N GLU A 95 -1.35 -9.86 4.16
CA GLU A 95 -2.56 -9.20 4.62
C GLU A 95 -2.16 -7.84 5.16
N ALA A 96 -2.88 -6.81 4.78
CA ALA A 96 -2.64 -5.46 5.26
C ALA A 96 -3.90 -4.65 5.45
N GLU A 97 -3.77 -3.58 6.21
CA GLU A 97 -4.77 -2.56 6.40
C GLU A 97 -4.20 -1.25 5.84
N LEU A 98 -4.91 -0.66 4.87
CA LEU A 98 -4.68 0.72 4.45
C LEU A 98 -5.54 1.62 5.34
N GLU A 99 -4.92 2.28 6.29
CA GLU A 99 -5.56 3.25 7.16
C GLU A 99 -5.46 4.65 6.58
N VAL A 100 -6.56 5.39 6.60
CA VAL A 100 -6.61 6.81 6.29
C VAL A 100 -7.17 7.53 7.51
N SER A 101 -6.46 8.53 8.01
CA SER A 101 -6.84 9.21 9.26
C SER A 101 -6.48 10.70 9.25
N ALA A 102 -7.32 11.52 9.87
CA ALA A 102 -7.01 12.94 10.08
C ALA A 102 -5.88 13.08 11.11
N LEU A 103 -4.80 13.77 10.74
CA LEU A 103 -3.68 14.06 11.62
C LEU A 103 -3.73 15.49 12.17
N VAL A 104 -4.05 16.47 11.31
CA VAL A 104 -4.23 17.89 11.66
C VAL A 104 -5.48 18.39 10.96
N PHE A 105 -6.27 19.24 11.62
CA PHE A 105 -7.49 19.82 11.04
C PHE A 105 -7.27 21.20 10.41
N ASP A 106 -6.30 21.98 10.90
CA ASP A 106 -6.00 23.32 10.39
C ASP A 106 -4.49 23.65 10.49
N PRO A 107 -3.75 23.77 9.37
CA PRO A 107 -4.19 23.38 8.03
C PRO A 107 -4.44 21.86 7.97
N PRO A 108 -5.37 21.39 7.12
CA PRO A 108 -5.76 19.99 7.10
C PRO A 108 -4.63 19.08 6.60
N LEU A 109 -4.37 18.00 7.32
CA LEU A 109 -3.36 16.99 7.01
C LEU A 109 -3.93 15.61 7.30
N THR A 110 -4.01 14.77 6.27
CA THR A 110 -4.46 13.38 6.36
C THR A 110 -3.27 12.45 6.26
N GLN A 111 -3.15 11.50 7.19
CA GLN A 111 -2.20 10.41 7.11
C GLN A 111 -2.83 9.24 6.33
N VAL A 112 -2.04 8.67 5.42
CA VAL A 112 -2.33 7.39 4.78
C VAL A 112 -1.25 6.42 5.24
N ALA A 113 -1.63 5.38 5.96
CA ALA A 113 -0.73 4.39 6.52
C ALA A 113 -1.07 3.00 6.01
N LEU A 114 -0.06 2.15 5.90
CA LEU A 114 -0.22 0.75 5.55
C LEU A 114 0.45 -0.12 6.60
N CYS A 115 -0.37 -0.94 7.24
CA CYS A 115 0.01 -1.90 8.26
C CYS A 115 -0.13 -3.31 7.69
N GLY A 116 0.98 -3.96 7.35
CA GLY A 116 0.98 -5.27 6.71
C GLY A 116 1.66 -6.33 7.56
N ARG A 117 1.15 -7.56 7.50
CA ARG A 117 1.86 -8.76 7.95
C ARG A 117 2.04 -9.68 6.77
N TYR A 118 3.25 -10.19 6.59
CA TYR A 118 3.53 -11.21 5.60
C TYR A 118 4.28 -12.38 6.21
N GLU A 119 4.06 -13.57 5.65
CA GLU A 119 4.77 -14.78 6.02
C GLU A 119 5.85 -15.08 4.99
N PRO A 120 7.15 -14.94 5.34
CA PRO A 120 8.21 -15.32 4.43
C PRO A 120 8.11 -16.81 4.06
N PRO A 121 8.41 -17.21 2.82
CA PRO A 121 8.30 -18.60 2.40
C PRO A 121 9.10 -19.53 3.34
N MET A 122 8.38 -20.47 3.97
CA MET A 122 8.95 -21.46 4.89
C MET A 122 9.45 -22.66 4.08
N GLY A 123 10.73 -22.64 3.74
CA GLY A 123 11.39 -23.73 3.06
C GLY A 123 12.49 -23.21 2.13
N VAL A 124 13.65 -23.85 2.21
CA VAL A 124 14.77 -23.79 1.26
C VAL A 124 15.70 -22.56 1.29
N ILE A 125 15.37 -21.50 2.02
CA ILE A 125 16.29 -20.35 2.14
C ILE A 125 17.24 -20.54 3.33
N GLY A 126 18.40 -21.15 3.06
CA GLY A 126 19.53 -21.19 3.98
C GLY A 126 20.20 -19.82 4.09
N ALA A 127 20.58 -19.44 5.32
CA ALA A 127 21.23 -18.17 5.72
C ALA A 127 20.30 -16.95 5.81
N GLY A 128 20.29 -16.28 6.97
CA GLY A 128 19.45 -15.10 7.24
C GLY A 128 19.68 -13.89 6.30
N ALA A 129 20.69 -13.93 5.43
CA ALA A 129 20.97 -12.91 4.42
C ALA A 129 19.84 -12.81 3.39
N ASP A 130 19.35 -13.95 2.89
CA ASP A 130 18.29 -13.99 1.87
C ASP A 130 16.95 -13.54 2.44
N ARG A 131 16.66 -13.87 3.71
CA ARG A 131 15.49 -13.37 4.42
C ARG A 131 15.53 -11.85 4.58
N LEU A 132 16.71 -11.29 4.88
CA LEU A 132 16.89 -9.85 4.99
C LEU A 132 16.73 -9.15 3.63
N ALA A 133 17.25 -9.74 2.56
CA ALA A 133 17.08 -9.21 1.20
C ALA A 133 15.61 -9.23 0.77
N LEU A 134 14.89 -10.33 0.98
CA LEU A 134 13.45 -10.43 0.72
C LEU A 134 12.64 -9.44 1.57
N HIS A 135 13.01 -9.25 2.84
CA HIS A 135 12.36 -8.26 3.69
C HIS A 135 12.54 -6.84 3.17
N LYS A 136 13.76 -6.48 2.75
CA LYS A 136 14.04 -5.17 2.15
C LYS A 136 13.29 -4.97 0.83
N LEU A 137 13.21 -6.01 0.00
CA LEU A 137 12.43 -5.99 -1.22
C LEU A 137 10.95 -5.73 -0.92
N ALA A 138 10.36 -6.50 0.00
CA ALA A 138 8.98 -6.32 0.43
C ALA A 138 8.72 -4.91 0.98
N GLN A 139 9.61 -4.41 1.84
CA GLN A 139 9.52 -3.06 2.38
C GLN A 139 9.59 -1.99 1.28
N ALA A 140 10.48 -2.14 0.29
CA ALA A 140 10.58 -1.21 -0.84
C ALA A 140 9.31 -1.20 -1.70
N THR A 141 8.77 -2.38 -2.01
CA THR A 141 7.52 -2.54 -2.77
C THR A 141 6.35 -1.88 -2.05
N VAL A 142 6.17 -2.16 -0.75
CA VAL A 142 5.09 -1.55 0.04
C VAL A 142 5.26 -0.04 0.16
N HIS A 143 6.50 0.44 0.31
CA HIS A 143 6.78 1.86 0.36
C HIS A 143 6.41 2.56 -0.96
N ARG A 144 6.78 1.97 -2.10
CA ARG A 144 6.42 2.47 -3.42
C ARG A 144 4.91 2.47 -3.62
N PHE A 145 4.25 1.37 -3.28
CA PHE A 145 2.80 1.25 -3.35
C PHE A 145 2.11 2.39 -2.58
N LEU A 146 2.45 2.56 -1.30
CA LEU A 146 1.80 3.56 -0.46
C LEU A 146 2.05 5.00 -0.94
N HIS A 147 3.27 5.28 -1.40
CA HIS A 147 3.58 6.58 -1.98
C HIS A 147 2.79 6.85 -3.26
N GLU A 148 2.59 5.85 -4.13
CA GLU A 148 1.76 6.02 -5.32
C GLU A 148 0.27 6.21 -4.98
N VAL A 149 -0.25 5.55 -3.95
CA VAL A 149 -1.60 5.83 -3.43
C VAL A 149 -1.72 7.28 -2.97
N ALA A 150 -0.77 7.75 -2.16
CA ALA A 150 -0.76 9.12 -1.67
C ALA A 150 -0.60 10.15 -2.80
N ASP A 151 0.25 9.86 -3.79
CA ASP A 151 0.49 10.73 -4.95
C ASP A 151 -0.75 10.82 -5.85
N GLN A 152 -1.44 9.71 -6.09
CA GLN A 152 -2.72 9.71 -6.81
C GLN A 152 -3.80 10.51 -6.05
N LEU A 153 -3.88 10.36 -4.72
CA LEU A 153 -4.79 11.16 -3.91
C LEU A 153 -4.47 12.66 -3.98
N ARG A 154 -3.19 13.06 -3.90
CA ARG A 154 -2.78 14.46 -4.09
C ARG A 154 -3.20 14.99 -5.45
N ARG A 155 -3.01 14.21 -6.53
CA ARG A 155 -3.48 14.58 -7.88
C ARG A 155 -4.99 14.76 -7.95
N LEU A 156 -5.76 13.88 -7.31
CA LEU A 156 -7.23 13.98 -7.28
C LEU A 156 -7.68 15.21 -6.49
N VAL A 157 -7.04 15.52 -5.35
CA VAL A 157 -7.30 16.74 -4.59
C VAL A 157 -6.98 17.97 -5.43
N GLU A 158 -5.81 18.02 -6.07
CA GLU A 158 -5.37 19.12 -6.93
C GLU A 158 -6.29 19.33 -8.15
N ALA A 159 -7.00 18.30 -8.59
CA ALA A 159 -7.97 18.42 -9.68
C ALA A 159 -9.28 19.10 -9.26
N ILE A 160 -9.60 19.16 -7.97
CA ILE A 160 -10.81 19.81 -7.45
C ILE A 160 -10.59 21.32 -7.34
N PRO A 161 -11.54 22.18 -7.70
CA PRO A 161 -11.44 23.63 -7.46
C PRO A 161 -11.22 23.98 -5.97
N GLU A 162 -10.40 24.99 -5.66
CA GLU A 162 -10.04 25.34 -4.27
C GLU A 162 -11.25 25.65 -3.36
N ASP A 163 -12.29 26.25 -3.93
CA ASP A 163 -13.55 26.57 -3.24
C ASP A 163 -14.32 25.32 -2.80
N GLU A 164 -14.20 24.22 -3.54
CA GLU A 164 -14.80 22.93 -3.19
C GLU A 164 -13.93 22.09 -2.24
N ARG A 165 -12.60 22.31 -2.22
CA ARG A 165 -11.67 21.61 -1.30
C ARG A 165 -11.84 22.04 0.16
N LEU A 166 -12.16 23.31 0.39
CA LEU A 166 -12.27 23.92 1.72
C LEU A 166 -13.66 23.75 2.36
N TRP A 167 -14.65 23.27 1.61
CA TRP A 167 -16.00 23.12 2.10
C TRP A 167 -16.11 21.92 3.08
N SER A 168 -16.22 22.20 4.37
CA SER A 168 -16.78 21.25 5.35
C SER A 168 -18.28 21.48 5.47
N PRO A 169 -19.13 20.45 5.29
CA PRO A 169 -20.56 20.60 5.52
C PRO A 169 -20.82 21.04 6.97
N PRO A 170 -21.79 21.93 7.22
CA PRO A 170 -22.11 22.36 8.57
C PRO A 170 -22.50 21.15 9.44
N PRO A 171 -22.12 21.12 10.73
CA PRO A 171 -22.58 20.07 11.63
C PRO A 171 -24.11 20.17 11.71
N GLY A 172 -24.78 19.10 11.28
CA GLY A 172 -26.23 18.91 11.44
C GLY A 172 -26.61 18.49 12.85
#